data_AF-A0A966Q9X9-F1
#
_entry.id   AF-A0A966Q9X9-F1
#
_cell.length_a   1.000
_cell.length_b   1.000
_cell.length_c   1.000
_cell.angle_alpha   90.00
_cell.angle_beta   90.00
_cell.angle_gamma   90.00
#
_symmetry.space_group_name_H-M   'P 1'
#
loop_
_entity.id
_entity.type
_entity.pdbx_description
1 polymer ?
#
loop_
_entity_poly.entity_id
_entity_poly.type
_entity_poly.pdbx_seq_one_letter_code
_entity_poly.pdbx_strand_id
1 'polypeptide(L)'
;MAELPKPVLYSFRRCPYAMRARLALLVAGKVPVQDFELREVNLKAKPPELLDRSAKATVPLLELTDGKVLPESIEIMQWALGWPSDRSADWLAHPLVVQNDGPFKHHLDRIKYPDRYPGVDGEHHRNAAAAILREWNLQLADQQVGCDPSAPAAWLLGDGPSWLDWAVLPFVRQCRLADPDWFDQLVGLEYLRPWLQHFLEGAPLAAVMAPPWAQRQAWRSPQWIYHLALADEWRAAKACGDYRRSTRGLALEQVGFIHASGADQVEATFRRFYADAEGVLLLTLDPARLDAPVRWEAAPGSDELFPHLYGPLPVGAVLSAEPFGLAPLVP
;
A
#
# COMPACT_ATOMS: atom_id res chain seq x y z
N MET A 1 -2.96 7.82 -29.43
CA MET A 1 -3.16 6.35 -29.33
C MET A 1 -3.69 6.07 -27.94
N ALA A 2 -4.76 5.27 -27.80
CA ALA A 2 -5.23 4.86 -26.48
C ALA A 2 -4.13 4.05 -25.79
N GLU A 3 -3.85 4.37 -24.53
CA GLU A 3 -2.87 3.64 -23.72
C GLU A 3 -3.38 2.20 -23.52
N LEU A 4 -2.52 1.21 -23.75
CA LEU A 4 -2.91 -0.19 -23.53
C LEU A 4 -3.18 -0.41 -22.04
N PRO A 5 -4.21 -1.20 -21.68
CA PRO A 5 -4.49 -1.50 -20.28
C PRO A 5 -3.27 -2.18 -19.65
N LYS A 6 -2.93 -1.77 -18.43
CA LYS A 6 -1.80 -2.29 -17.65
C LYS A 6 -2.33 -3.07 -16.44
N PRO A 7 -1.60 -4.08 -15.95
CA PRO A 7 -1.89 -4.68 -14.65
C PRO A 7 -1.91 -3.62 -13.54
N VAL A 8 -2.75 -3.82 -12.52
CA VAL A 8 -2.94 -2.90 -11.41
C VAL A 8 -2.49 -3.58 -10.12
N LEU A 9 -1.44 -3.05 -9.49
CA LEU A 9 -0.98 -3.49 -8.17
C LEU A 9 -1.56 -2.62 -7.07
N TYR A 10 -2.45 -3.19 -6.27
CA TYR A 10 -2.87 -2.62 -4.99
C TYR A 10 -1.80 -2.96 -3.94
N SER A 11 -1.19 -1.95 -3.34
CA SER A 11 -0.04 -2.10 -2.44
C SER A 11 -0.19 -1.24 -1.19
N PHE A 12 0.40 -1.65 -0.09
CA PHE A 12 0.63 -0.78 1.06
C PHE A 12 2.09 -0.89 1.46
N ARG A 13 2.86 0.18 1.27
CA ARG A 13 4.32 0.19 1.45
C ARG A 13 4.87 -0.48 2.71
N ARG A 14 4.13 -0.42 3.83
CA ARG A 14 4.56 -0.99 5.12
C ARG A 14 4.06 -2.41 5.37
N CYS A 15 3.24 -2.98 4.49
CA CYS A 15 2.82 -4.38 4.57
C CYS A 15 3.96 -5.30 4.12
N PRO A 16 4.40 -6.29 4.90
CA PRO A 16 5.50 -7.16 4.51
C PRO A 16 5.15 -8.00 3.27
N TYR A 17 3.91 -8.46 3.14
CA TYR A 17 3.42 -9.13 1.94
C TYR A 17 3.46 -8.21 0.71
N ALA A 18 3.11 -6.93 0.87
CA ALA A 18 3.14 -6.00 -0.26
C ALA A 18 4.59 -5.67 -0.66
N MET A 19 5.50 -5.61 0.29
CA MET A 19 6.94 -5.47 0.01
C MET A 19 7.46 -6.63 -0.84
N ARG A 20 7.05 -7.89 -0.59
CA ARG A 20 7.39 -9.03 -1.44
C ARG A 20 7.04 -8.79 -2.90
N ALA A 21 5.78 -8.42 -3.16
CA ALA A 21 5.29 -8.17 -4.52
C ALA A 21 6.09 -7.06 -5.19
N ARG A 22 6.36 -5.96 -4.48
CA ARG A 22 7.17 -4.84 -5.02
C ARG A 22 8.60 -5.27 -5.35
N LEU A 23 9.25 -6.03 -4.47
CA LEU A 23 10.60 -6.54 -4.68
C LEU A 23 10.67 -7.45 -5.91
N ALA A 24 9.75 -8.41 -6.03
CA ALA A 24 9.73 -9.32 -7.17
C ALA A 24 9.45 -8.60 -8.50
N LEU A 25 8.54 -7.62 -8.51
CA LEU A 25 8.31 -6.78 -9.69
C LEU A 25 9.58 -6.01 -10.08
N LEU A 26 10.25 -5.38 -9.12
CA LEU A 26 11.48 -4.62 -9.36
C LEU A 26 12.61 -5.52 -9.88
N VAL A 27 12.85 -6.66 -9.24
CA VAL A 27 13.91 -7.61 -9.62
C VAL A 27 13.61 -8.26 -10.98
N ALA A 28 12.33 -8.41 -11.34
CA ALA A 28 11.90 -8.81 -12.68
C ALA A 28 12.03 -7.69 -13.74
N GLY A 29 12.55 -6.51 -13.36
CA GLY A 29 12.69 -5.37 -14.26
C GLY A 29 11.39 -4.65 -14.60
N LYS A 30 10.30 -4.90 -13.86
CA LYS A 30 9.00 -4.25 -14.09
C LYS A 30 8.95 -2.90 -13.39
N VAL A 31 8.65 -1.86 -14.14
CA VAL A 31 8.65 -0.47 -13.69
C VAL A 31 7.21 0.02 -13.52
N PRO A 32 6.83 0.58 -12.34
CA PRO A 32 5.53 1.21 -12.18
C PRO A 32 5.32 2.33 -13.22
N VAL A 33 4.07 2.60 -13.58
CA VAL A 33 3.67 3.50 -14.68
C VAL A 33 3.99 2.96 -16.08
N GLN A 34 5.08 2.21 -16.28
CA GLN A 34 5.42 1.62 -17.58
C GLN A 34 4.76 0.25 -17.78
N ASP A 35 4.98 -0.67 -16.85
CA ASP A 35 4.55 -2.07 -16.95
C ASP A 35 3.30 -2.37 -16.12
N PHE A 36 3.03 -1.58 -15.08
CA PHE A 36 1.85 -1.74 -14.21
C PHE A 36 1.48 -0.41 -13.53
N GLU A 37 0.21 -0.26 -13.18
CA GLU A 37 -0.28 0.84 -12.35
C GLU A 37 -0.08 0.49 -10.86
N LEU A 38 0.47 1.42 -10.07
CA LEU A 38 0.61 1.26 -8.62
C LEU A 38 -0.48 2.03 -7.89
N ARG A 39 -1.39 1.31 -7.23
CA ARG A 39 -2.42 1.88 -6.34
C ARG A 39 -2.02 1.69 -4.88
N GLU A 40 -1.51 2.75 -4.25
CA GLU A 40 -1.22 2.73 -2.81
C GLU A 40 -2.53 2.80 -2.01
N VAL A 41 -2.79 1.76 -1.23
CA VAL A 41 -4.01 1.59 -0.45
C VAL A 41 -3.84 2.12 0.97
N ASN A 42 -4.75 2.99 1.39
CA ASN A 42 -4.92 3.29 2.81
C ASN A 42 -5.70 2.15 3.49
N LEU A 43 -5.07 1.39 4.38
CA LEU A 43 -5.73 0.25 5.04
C LEU A 43 -6.93 0.65 5.93
N LYS A 44 -7.04 1.93 6.33
CA LYS A 44 -8.20 2.46 7.07
C LYS A 44 -9.37 2.85 6.16
N ALA A 45 -9.09 3.07 4.87
CA ALA A 45 -10.04 3.51 3.85
C ALA A 45 -9.69 2.81 2.52
N LYS A 46 -10.11 1.55 2.41
CA LYS A 46 -9.81 0.72 1.24
C LYS A 46 -10.63 1.21 0.03
N PRO A 47 -10.04 1.28 -1.18
CA PRO A 47 -10.77 1.69 -2.37
C PRO A 47 -11.83 0.65 -2.76
N PRO A 48 -12.98 1.05 -3.35
CA PRO A 48 -14.08 0.15 -3.67
C PRO A 48 -13.65 -0.94 -4.64
N GLU A 49 -12.74 -0.63 -5.56
CA GLU A 49 -12.19 -1.59 -6.51
C GLU A 49 -11.41 -2.70 -5.81
N LEU A 50 -10.71 -2.41 -4.71
CA LEU A 50 -10.09 -3.47 -3.91
C LEU A 50 -11.16 -4.35 -3.23
N LEU A 51 -12.28 -3.76 -2.80
CA LEU A 51 -13.40 -4.47 -2.19
C LEU A 51 -14.13 -5.34 -3.24
N ASP A 52 -14.33 -4.82 -4.44
CA ASP A 52 -15.00 -5.49 -5.56
C ASP A 52 -14.17 -6.66 -6.09
N ARG A 53 -12.84 -6.54 -6.09
CA ARG A 53 -11.90 -7.55 -6.59
C ARG A 53 -11.53 -8.61 -5.56
N SER A 54 -11.76 -8.35 -4.27
CA SER A 54 -11.38 -9.29 -3.20
C SER A 54 -12.29 -9.18 -1.99
N ALA A 55 -12.96 -10.27 -1.67
CA ALA A 55 -13.75 -10.39 -0.44
C ALA A 55 -12.91 -10.17 0.84
N LYS A 56 -11.61 -10.51 0.81
CA LYS A 56 -10.68 -10.25 1.93
C LYS A 56 -10.20 -8.79 1.94
N ALA A 57 -10.19 -8.15 0.77
CA ALA A 57 -9.69 -6.80 0.55
C ALA A 57 -8.31 -6.55 1.18
N THR A 58 -7.42 -7.53 1.05
CA THR A 58 -6.05 -7.50 1.56
C THR A 58 -5.09 -7.01 0.49
N VAL A 59 -3.93 -6.52 0.91
CA VAL A 59 -2.83 -6.15 0.01
C VAL A 59 -1.61 -7.02 0.29
N PRO A 60 -0.82 -7.39 -0.72
CA PRO A 60 -0.94 -6.96 -2.12
C PRO A 60 -2.07 -7.66 -2.86
N LEU A 61 -2.55 -7.04 -3.94
CA LEU A 61 -3.42 -7.68 -4.93
C LEU A 61 -2.98 -7.18 -6.31
N LEU A 62 -2.78 -8.08 -7.26
CA LEU A 62 -2.47 -7.74 -8.65
C LEU A 62 -3.65 -8.14 -9.55
N GLU A 63 -4.24 -7.17 -10.23
CA GLU A 63 -5.22 -7.40 -11.30
C GLU A 63 -4.49 -7.35 -12.64
N LEU A 64 -4.59 -8.42 -13.44
CA LEU A 64 -3.99 -8.51 -14.77
C LEU A 64 -4.91 -7.89 -15.83
N THR A 65 -4.38 -7.68 -17.03
CA THR A 65 -5.09 -7.00 -18.14
C THR A 65 -6.28 -7.79 -18.68
N ASP A 66 -6.32 -9.10 -18.44
CA ASP A 66 -7.44 -10.00 -18.76
C ASP A 66 -8.50 -10.07 -17.63
N GLY A 67 -8.31 -9.29 -16.57
CA GLY A 67 -9.18 -9.27 -15.38
C GLY A 67 -8.87 -10.36 -14.36
N LYS A 68 -7.88 -11.25 -14.59
CA LYS A 68 -7.46 -12.23 -13.59
C LYS A 68 -6.87 -11.54 -12.37
N VAL A 69 -7.26 -11.98 -11.18
CA VAL A 69 -6.77 -11.45 -9.91
C VAL A 69 -5.80 -12.43 -9.25
N LEU A 70 -4.64 -11.93 -8.83
CA LEU A 70 -3.67 -12.64 -7.98
C LEU A 70 -3.71 -12.04 -6.57
N PRO A 71 -4.40 -12.69 -5.62
CA PRO A 71 -4.61 -12.15 -4.28
C PRO A 71 -3.45 -12.43 -3.30
N GLU A 72 -2.60 -13.42 -3.56
CA GLU A 72 -1.52 -13.80 -2.64
C GLU A 72 -0.15 -13.28 -3.10
N SER A 73 0.66 -12.79 -2.17
CA SER A 73 1.95 -12.17 -2.52
C SER A 73 2.91 -13.11 -3.24
N ILE A 74 2.88 -14.42 -2.93
CA ILE A 74 3.76 -15.41 -3.55
C ILE A 74 3.36 -15.65 -5.01
N GLU A 75 2.05 -15.69 -5.31
CA GLU A 75 1.56 -15.81 -6.69
C GLU A 75 1.96 -14.60 -7.52
N ILE A 76 1.91 -13.39 -6.94
CA ILE A 76 2.40 -12.17 -7.61
C ILE A 76 3.91 -12.25 -7.87
N MET A 77 4.69 -12.77 -6.93
CA MET A 77 6.14 -12.96 -7.13
C MET A 77 6.43 -13.93 -8.28
N GLN A 78 5.72 -15.06 -8.32
CA GLN A 78 5.86 -16.06 -9.40
C GLN A 78 5.53 -15.47 -10.77
N TRP A 79 4.39 -14.77 -10.86
CA TRP A 79 3.99 -14.07 -12.08
C TRP A 79 5.04 -13.05 -12.50
N ALA A 80 5.55 -12.24 -11.56
CA ALA A 80 6.53 -11.22 -11.85
C ALA A 80 7.82 -11.81 -12.41
N LEU A 81 8.34 -12.87 -11.78
CA LEU A 81 9.60 -13.53 -12.11
C LEU A 81 9.49 -14.48 -13.32
N GLY A 82 8.33 -14.56 -13.98
CA GLY A 82 8.14 -15.36 -15.19
C GLY A 82 8.10 -16.87 -14.97
N TRP A 83 7.73 -17.31 -13.76
CA TRP A 83 7.63 -18.73 -13.46
C TRP A 83 6.28 -19.31 -13.93
N PRO A 84 6.24 -20.57 -14.41
CA PRO A 84 5.00 -21.21 -14.84
C PRO A 84 3.92 -21.20 -13.73
N SER A 85 2.71 -20.74 -14.05
CA SER A 85 1.63 -20.56 -13.05
C SER A 85 1.07 -21.88 -12.50
N ASP A 86 1.33 -23.01 -13.16
CA ASP A 86 0.97 -24.36 -12.70
C ASP A 86 1.86 -24.87 -11.55
N ARG A 87 2.94 -24.15 -11.21
CA ARG A 87 3.82 -24.41 -10.06
C ARG A 87 3.52 -23.52 -8.84
N SER A 88 2.36 -22.85 -8.79
CA SER A 88 1.99 -22.01 -7.64
C SER A 88 1.94 -22.80 -6.32
N ALA A 89 1.46 -24.04 -6.40
CA ALA A 89 1.45 -24.97 -5.28
C ALA A 89 2.85 -25.19 -4.69
N ASP A 90 3.91 -25.25 -5.51
CA ASP A 90 5.26 -25.56 -5.04
C ASP A 90 5.88 -24.44 -4.19
N TRP A 91 5.60 -23.17 -4.50
CA TRP A 91 6.17 -22.05 -3.74
C TRP A 91 5.38 -21.75 -2.48
N LEU A 92 4.04 -21.80 -2.57
CA LEU A 92 3.17 -21.63 -1.40
C LEU A 92 3.38 -22.76 -0.38
N ALA A 93 3.65 -23.98 -0.84
CA ALA A 93 3.95 -25.13 0.01
C ALA A 93 5.42 -25.21 0.44
N HIS A 94 6.29 -24.30 -0.01
CA HIS A 94 7.70 -24.32 0.37
C HIS A 94 7.83 -24.22 1.91
N PRO A 95 8.58 -25.10 2.58
CA PRO A 95 8.60 -25.17 4.05
C PRO A 95 8.92 -23.82 4.72
N LEU A 96 9.88 -23.07 4.17
CA LEU A 96 10.25 -21.76 4.70
C LEU A 96 9.12 -20.72 4.52
N VAL A 97 8.36 -20.78 3.42
CA VAL A 97 7.21 -19.88 3.18
C VAL A 97 6.09 -20.21 4.16
N VAL A 98 5.78 -21.50 4.34
CA VAL A 98 4.79 -21.99 5.32
C VAL A 98 5.17 -21.57 6.74
N GLN A 99 6.43 -21.73 7.13
CA GLN A 99 6.93 -21.34 8.44
C GLN A 99 6.90 -19.81 8.63
N ASN A 100 7.26 -19.04 7.60
CA ASN A 100 7.23 -17.58 7.64
C ASN A 100 5.80 -17.04 7.76
N ASP A 101 4.89 -17.48 6.88
CA ASP A 101 3.54 -16.91 6.76
C ASP A 101 2.58 -17.41 7.83
N GLY A 102 2.88 -18.55 8.45
CA GLY A 102 2.15 -19.10 9.59
C GLY A 102 2.84 -18.82 10.93
N PRO A 103 3.60 -19.79 11.50
CA PRO A 103 4.17 -19.68 12.85
C PRO A 103 4.98 -18.39 13.11
N PHE A 104 5.91 -18.03 12.23
CA PHE A 104 6.76 -16.86 12.46
C PHE A 104 5.93 -15.56 12.46
N LYS A 105 5.07 -15.39 11.46
CA LYS A 105 4.17 -14.23 11.38
C LYS A 105 3.23 -14.14 12.59
N HIS A 106 2.71 -15.27 13.07
CA HIS A 106 1.87 -15.33 14.27
C HIS A 106 2.58 -14.77 15.50
N HIS A 107 3.85 -15.13 15.71
CA HIS A 107 4.66 -14.61 16.81
C HIS A 107 5.05 -13.15 16.58
N LEU A 108 5.46 -12.80 15.37
CA LEU A 108 5.84 -11.45 14.97
C LEU A 108 4.72 -10.43 15.22
N ASP A 109 3.47 -10.76 14.89
CA ASP A 109 2.34 -9.85 15.10
C ASP A 109 2.12 -9.52 16.58
N ARG A 110 2.34 -10.49 17.47
CA ARG A 110 2.19 -10.30 18.92
C ARG A 110 3.34 -9.53 19.54
N ILE A 111 4.55 -9.68 18.99
CA ILE A 111 5.69 -8.84 19.34
C ILE A 111 5.45 -7.38 18.91
N LYS A 112 4.94 -7.17 17.69
CA LYS A 112 4.77 -5.83 17.11
C LYS A 112 3.57 -5.04 17.63
N TYR A 113 2.50 -5.73 17.99
CA TYR A 113 1.23 -5.09 18.35
C TYR A 113 0.67 -5.67 19.65
N PRO A 114 1.38 -5.54 20.79
CA PRO A 114 0.95 -6.12 22.06
C PRO A 114 -0.46 -5.64 22.47
N ASP A 115 -0.79 -4.38 22.18
CA ASP A 115 -2.12 -3.79 22.48
C ASP A 115 -3.28 -4.50 21.75
N ARG A 116 -3.02 -5.18 20.63
CA ARG A 116 -4.03 -5.94 19.89
C ARG A 116 -4.24 -7.34 20.45
N TYR A 117 -3.38 -7.78 21.35
CA TYR A 117 -3.37 -9.13 21.92
C TYR A 117 -3.18 -9.05 23.44
N PRO A 118 -4.14 -8.46 24.18
CA PRO A 118 -4.03 -8.35 25.63
C PRO A 118 -3.98 -9.75 26.28
N GLY A 119 -3.13 -9.91 27.29
CA GLY A 119 -3.02 -11.15 28.06
C GLY A 119 -2.17 -12.25 27.42
N VAL A 120 -1.50 -11.99 26.29
CA VAL A 120 -0.51 -12.92 25.73
C VAL A 120 0.86 -12.75 26.39
N ASP A 121 1.59 -13.85 26.52
CA ASP A 121 2.97 -13.83 27.02
C ASP A 121 3.93 -13.35 25.93
N GLY A 122 4.39 -12.10 26.06
CA GLY A 122 5.34 -11.49 25.13
C GLY A 122 6.70 -12.19 25.11
N GLU A 123 7.15 -12.76 26.23
CA GLU A 123 8.43 -13.47 26.30
C GLU A 123 8.34 -14.80 25.55
N HIS A 124 7.26 -15.55 25.74
CA HIS A 124 6.99 -16.77 24.95
C HIS A 124 7.05 -16.50 23.44
N HIS A 125 6.42 -15.43 22.97
CA HIS A 125 6.41 -15.10 21.53
C HIS A 125 7.79 -14.68 21.01
N ARG A 126 8.58 -13.93 21.79
CA ARG A 126 9.98 -13.62 21.44
C ARG A 126 10.81 -14.91 21.36
N ASN A 127 10.70 -15.79 22.34
CA ASN A 127 11.45 -17.04 22.38
C ASN A 127 11.11 -17.95 21.19
N ALA A 128 9.83 -18.07 20.86
CA ALA A 128 9.38 -18.85 19.70
C ALA A 128 9.83 -18.24 18.36
N ALA A 129 9.76 -16.91 18.22
CA ALA A 129 10.29 -16.22 17.03
C ALA A 129 11.81 -16.40 16.91
N ALA A 130 12.56 -16.29 18.02
CA ALA A 130 14.00 -16.49 18.04
C ALA A 130 14.41 -17.93 17.66
N ALA A 131 13.64 -18.94 18.08
CA ALA A 131 13.89 -20.33 17.66
C ALA A 131 13.80 -20.48 16.14
N ILE A 132 12.76 -19.93 15.51
CA ILE A 132 12.59 -19.96 14.05
C ILE A 132 13.73 -19.22 13.34
N LEU A 133 14.12 -18.04 13.83
CA LEU A 133 15.23 -17.27 13.25
C LEU A 133 16.55 -18.03 13.32
N ARG A 134 16.79 -18.80 14.40
CA ARG A 134 17.97 -19.67 14.54
C ARG A 134 17.93 -20.84 13.56
N GLU A 135 16.77 -21.42 13.29
CA GLU A 135 16.63 -22.46 12.26
C GLU A 135 16.99 -21.89 10.87
N TRP A 136 16.55 -20.68 10.54
CA TRP A 136 16.89 -20.03 9.28
C TRP A 136 18.37 -19.66 9.22
N ASN A 137 18.97 -19.27 10.35
CA ASN A 137 20.40 -19.06 10.45
C ASN A 137 21.20 -20.33 10.15
N LEU A 138 20.76 -21.49 10.64
CA LEU A 138 21.42 -22.78 10.34
C LEU A 138 21.29 -23.13 8.86
N GLN A 139 20.12 -22.88 8.23
CA GLN A 139 19.96 -23.08 6.79
C GLN A 139 20.94 -22.21 5.99
N LEU A 140 21.13 -20.95 6.37
CA LEU A 140 22.13 -20.07 5.75
C LEU A 140 23.56 -20.57 5.99
N ALA A 141 23.86 -21.07 7.19
CA ALA A 141 25.17 -21.63 7.52
C ALA A 141 25.51 -22.84 6.64
N ASP A 142 24.54 -23.75 6.44
CA ASP A 142 24.70 -24.95 5.61
C ASP A 142 25.05 -24.60 4.16
N GLN A 143 24.51 -23.48 3.64
CA GLN A 143 24.80 -23.01 2.28
C GLN A 143 26.24 -22.47 2.14
N GLN A 144 26.93 -22.13 3.23
CA GLN A 144 28.33 -21.69 3.18
C GLN A 144 29.34 -22.82 3.40
N VAL A 145 28.90 -24.03 3.71
CA VAL A 145 29.81 -25.16 3.93
C VAL A 145 30.59 -25.46 2.64
N GLY A 146 31.91 -25.28 2.69
CA GLY A 146 32.79 -25.50 1.54
C GLY A 146 32.95 -24.28 0.60
N CYS A 147 32.30 -23.16 0.91
CA CYS A 147 32.52 -21.89 0.21
C CYS A 147 33.77 -21.16 0.74
N ASP A 148 34.29 -20.23 -0.06
CA ASP A 148 35.37 -19.33 0.35
C ASP A 148 34.92 -18.51 1.59
N PRO A 149 35.69 -18.46 2.70
CA PRO A 149 35.36 -17.63 3.86
C PRO A 149 35.22 -16.14 3.57
N SER A 150 35.73 -15.67 2.42
CA SER A 150 35.59 -14.30 1.92
C SER A 150 34.41 -14.10 0.96
N ALA A 151 33.64 -15.16 0.67
CA ALA A 151 32.44 -15.09 -0.16
C ALA A 151 31.39 -14.14 0.44
N PRO A 152 30.51 -13.55 -0.40
CA PRO A 152 29.40 -12.73 0.09
C PRO A 152 28.47 -13.51 1.04
N ALA A 153 27.55 -12.78 1.69
CA ALA A 153 26.55 -13.37 2.58
C ALA A 153 25.89 -14.62 1.97
N ALA A 154 25.63 -15.62 2.81
CA ALA A 154 24.91 -16.83 2.42
C ALA A 154 23.51 -16.48 1.88
N TRP A 155 23.00 -17.27 0.95
CA TRP A 155 21.65 -17.13 0.39
C TRP A 155 20.80 -18.33 0.77
N LEU A 156 19.48 -18.16 0.85
CA LEU A 156 18.59 -19.26 1.19
C LEU A 156 18.50 -20.32 0.09
N LEU A 157 18.86 -19.96 -1.15
CA LEU A 157 18.90 -20.88 -2.29
C LEU A 157 19.94 -20.43 -3.33
N GLY A 158 20.91 -21.30 -3.63
CA GLY A 158 21.89 -21.10 -4.70
C GLY A 158 22.95 -20.03 -4.39
N ASP A 159 23.64 -19.57 -5.43
CA ASP A 159 24.84 -18.71 -5.30
C ASP A 159 24.55 -17.20 -5.25
N GLY A 160 23.27 -16.80 -5.24
CA GLY A 160 22.84 -15.40 -5.25
C GLY A 160 21.45 -15.18 -4.64
N PRO A 161 21.01 -13.91 -4.45
CA PRO A 161 19.69 -13.60 -3.92
C PRO A 161 18.59 -14.27 -4.74
N SER A 162 17.78 -15.09 -4.09
CA SER A 162 16.71 -15.86 -4.70
C SER A 162 15.33 -15.30 -4.38
N TRP A 163 14.30 -15.81 -5.04
CA TRP A 163 12.91 -15.51 -4.70
C TRP A 163 12.59 -15.80 -3.23
N LEU A 164 13.27 -16.77 -2.63
CA LEU A 164 13.05 -17.17 -1.25
C LEU A 164 13.56 -16.12 -0.26
N ASP A 165 14.72 -15.52 -0.56
CA ASP A 165 15.25 -14.38 0.19
C ASP A 165 14.29 -13.19 0.13
N TRP A 166 13.81 -12.85 -1.07
CA TRP A 166 12.81 -11.79 -1.26
C TRP A 166 11.48 -12.07 -0.54
N ALA A 167 11.12 -13.35 -0.37
CA ALA A 167 9.92 -13.77 0.33
C ALA A 167 10.04 -13.56 1.86
N VAL A 168 11.16 -13.93 2.49
CA VAL A 168 11.27 -13.84 3.96
C VAL A 168 11.82 -12.51 4.46
N LEU A 169 12.62 -11.80 3.65
CA LEU A 169 13.24 -10.51 3.98
C LEU A 169 12.29 -9.52 4.65
N PRO A 170 11.08 -9.22 4.11
CA PRO A 170 10.21 -8.22 4.72
C PRO A 170 9.80 -8.55 6.16
N PHE A 171 9.75 -9.83 6.52
CA PHE A 171 9.31 -10.30 7.84
C PHE A 171 10.45 -10.26 8.84
N VAL A 172 11.64 -10.73 8.47
CA VAL A 172 12.84 -10.62 9.31
C VAL A 172 13.14 -9.14 9.60
N ARG A 173 13.06 -8.29 8.56
CA ARG A 173 13.18 -6.83 8.71
C ARG A 173 12.15 -6.28 9.71
N GLN A 174 10.89 -6.70 9.63
CA GLN A 174 9.86 -6.23 10.55
C GLN A 174 10.05 -6.75 11.98
N CYS A 175 10.64 -7.93 12.15
CA CYS A 175 10.99 -8.49 13.45
C CYS A 175 12.06 -7.62 14.12
N ARG A 176 13.16 -7.34 13.41
CA ARG A 176 14.20 -6.41 13.91
C ARG A 176 13.64 -5.02 14.22
N LEU A 177 12.78 -4.47 13.36
CA LEU A 177 12.18 -3.15 13.59
C LEU A 177 11.22 -3.10 14.80
N ALA A 178 10.69 -4.24 15.24
CA ALA A 178 9.81 -4.30 16.39
C ALA A 178 10.59 -4.04 17.69
N ASP A 179 11.80 -4.59 17.77
CA ASP A 179 12.72 -4.44 18.91
C ASP A 179 14.17 -4.66 18.43
N PRO A 180 14.86 -3.60 17.98
CA PRO A 180 16.21 -3.72 17.45
C PRO A 180 17.22 -4.21 18.48
N ASP A 181 17.13 -3.73 19.72
CA ASP A 181 18.07 -4.07 20.79
C ASP A 181 17.99 -5.56 21.12
N TRP A 182 16.77 -6.11 21.23
CA TRP A 182 16.56 -7.55 21.41
C TRP A 182 17.11 -8.35 20.23
N PHE A 183 16.73 -7.99 18.99
CA PHE A 183 17.11 -8.75 17.81
C PHE A 183 18.63 -8.79 17.61
N ASP A 184 19.29 -7.65 17.79
CA ASP A 184 20.74 -7.51 17.55
C ASP A 184 21.56 -8.26 18.62
N GLN A 185 21.02 -8.45 19.83
CA GLN A 185 21.66 -9.21 20.93
C GLN A 185 21.38 -10.72 20.90
N LEU A 186 20.48 -11.22 20.05
CA LEU A 186 20.17 -12.65 19.98
C LEU A 186 21.38 -13.49 19.55
N VAL A 187 21.80 -14.43 20.39
CA VAL A 187 22.82 -15.44 20.00
C VAL A 187 22.22 -16.45 19.01
N GLY A 188 23.01 -16.89 18.03
CA GLY A 188 22.63 -17.88 17.03
C GLY A 188 22.10 -17.30 15.71
N LEU A 189 22.41 -16.02 15.42
CA LEU A 189 22.01 -15.31 14.19
C LEU A 189 23.23 -14.78 13.39
N GLU A 190 24.37 -15.48 13.49
CA GLU A 190 25.67 -15.07 12.93
C GLU A 190 25.67 -14.97 11.39
N TYR A 191 24.82 -15.74 10.70
CA TYR A 191 24.63 -15.72 9.24
C TYR A 191 23.40 -14.92 8.83
N LEU A 192 22.31 -15.00 9.63
CA LEU A 192 21.07 -14.27 9.36
C LEU A 192 21.24 -12.75 9.48
N ARG A 193 22.05 -12.26 10.43
CA ARG A 193 22.29 -10.81 10.58
C ARG A 193 23.02 -10.20 9.38
N PRO A 194 24.17 -10.74 8.91
CA PRO A 194 24.80 -10.27 7.68
C PRO A 194 23.89 -10.39 6.44
N TRP A 195 23.13 -11.49 6.33
CA TRP A 195 22.12 -11.66 5.29
C TRP A 195 21.08 -10.53 5.30
N LEU A 196 20.54 -10.19 6.48
CA LEU A 196 19.58 -9.09 6.61
C LEU A 196 20.25 -7.76 6.26
N GLN A 197 21.47 -7.53 6.75
CA GLN A 197 22.21 -6.29 6.54
C GLN A 197 22.47 -6.03 5.05
N HIS A 198 22.85 -7.08 4.30
CA HIS A 198 23.02 -6.99 2.84
C HIS A 198 21.79 -6.38 2.15
N PHE A 199 20.59 -6.85 2.50
CA PHE A 199 19.36 -6.31 1.91
C PHE A 199 18.98 -4.93 2.44
N LEU A 200 19.27 -4.61 3.70
CA LEU A 200 19.03 -3.29 4.27
C LEU A 200 19.89 -2.21 3.60
N GLU A 201 21.10 -2.56 3.18
CA GLU A 201 22.03 -1.69 2.44
C GLU A 201 21.80 -1.73 0.92
N GLY A 202 21.02 -2.72 0.45
CA GLY A 202 20.78 -2.97 -0.98
C GLY A 202 19.83 -1.97 -1.64
N ALA A 203 20.15 -1.60 -2.88
CA ALA A 203 19.33 -0.72 -3.71
C ALA A 203 17.88 -1.21 -3.94
N PRO A 204 17.60 -2.52 -4.13
CA PRO A 204 16.23 -2.98 -4.39
C PRO A 204 15.25 -2.66 -3.26
N LEU A 205 15.64 -2.92 -2.01
CA LEU A 205 14.79 -2.63 -0.86
C LEU A 205 14.61 -1.12 -0.66
N ALA A 206 15.68 -0.34 -0.82
CA ALA A 206 15.62 1.11 -0.74
C ALA A 206 14.64 1.69 -1.78
N ALA A 207 14.71 1.21 -3.04
CA ALA A 207 13.85 1.65 -4.12
C ALA A 207 12.37 1.39 -3.83
N VAL A 208 11.98 0.15 -3.48
CA VAL A 208 10.57 -0.18 -3.23
C VAL A 208 9.97 0.50 -1.99
N MET A 209 10.82 0.96 -1.07
CA MET A 209 10.44 1.64 0.17
C MET A 209 10.45 3.17 0.09
N ALA A 210 10.98 3.76 -0.98
CA ALA A 210 10.97 5.21 -1.17
C ALA A 210 9.53 5.75 -1.18
N PRO A 211 9.22 6.85 -0.45
CA PRO A 211 8.00 7.63 -0.66
C PRO A 211 8.22 8.72 -1.72
N PRO A 212 7.54 8.67 -2.87
CA PRO A 212 6.80 7.52 -3.42
C PRO A 212 7.73 6.58 -4.22
N TRP A 213 7.38 5.29 -4.34
CA TRP A 213 8.21 4.32 -5.09
C TRP A 213 8.23 4.65 -6.58
N ALA A 214 7.11 5.16 -7.08
CA ALA A 214 7.00 5.84 -8.35
C ALA A 214 6.15 7.09 -8.15
N GLN A 215 6.29 8.09 -9.04
CA GLN A 215 5.42 9.25 -9.01
C GLN A 215 3.96 8.78 -8.97
N ARG A 216 3.26 9.11 -7.88
CA ARG A 216 1.84 8.78 -7.75
C ARG A 216 1.13 9.50 -8.90
N GLN A 217 0.63 8.73 -9.86
CA GLN A 217 -0.58 9.19 -10.52
C GLN A 217 -1.66 9.16 -9.45
N ALA A 218 -2.30 10.29 -9.21
CA ALA A 218 -3.42 10.37 -8.29
C ALA A 218 -4.58 9.58 -8.91
N TRP A 219 -4.55 8.27 -8.75
CA TRP A 219 -5.66 7.44 -9.16
C TRP A 219 -6.83 7.66 -8.21
N ARG A 220 -7.97 7.95 -8.81
CA ARG A 220 -9.22 8.29 -8.13
C ARG A 220 -10.28 7.33 -8.63
N SER A 221 -10.93 6.64 -7.71
CA SER A 221 -12.06 5.76 -8.04
C SER A 221 -13.17 6.56 -8.74
N PRO A 222 -13.72 6.08 -9.87
CA PRO A 222 -14.91 6.66 -10.48
C PRO A 222 -16.19 6.38 -9.68
N GLN A 223 -16.16 5.47 -8.70
CA GLN A 223 -17.30 5.21 -7.82
C GLN A 223 -17.45 6.25 -6.70
N TRP A 224 -16.38 7.01 -6.43
CA TRP A 224 -16.37 8.08 -5.44
C TRP A 224 -16.56 9.44 -6.10
N ILE A 225 -17.00 10.40 -5.29
CA ILE A 225 -17.00 11.82 -5.66
C ILE A 225 -16.02 12.59 -4.79
N TYR A 226 -15.59 13.75 -5.26
CA TYR A 226 -14.49 14.49 -4.65
C TYR A 226 -14.88 15.93 -4.39
N HIS A 227 -14.46 16.49 -3.25
CA HIS A 227 -14.68 17.89 -2.91
C HIS A 227 -13.37 18.56 -2.51
N LEU A 228 -13.08 19.73 -3.10
CA LEU A 228 -11.95 20.55 -2.69
C LEU A 228 -12.38 21.45 -1.53
N ALA A 229 -11.68 21.35 -0.40
CA ALA A 229 -11.95 22.10 0.82
C ALA A 229 -10.70 22.84 1.29
N LEU A 230 -10.85 23.98 1.95
CA LEU A 230 -9.72 24.60 2.66
C LEU A 230 -9.47 23.87 3.98
N ALA A 231 -8.20 23.72 4.36
CA ALA A 231 -7.80 22.97 5.56
C ALA A 231 -8.48 23.48 6.85
N ASP A 232 -8.69 24.79 6.96
CA ASP A 232 -9.34 25.39 8.13
C ASP A 232 -10.84 25.10 8.18
N GLU A 233 -11.52 25.14 7.02
CA GLU A 233 -12.94 24.78 6.88
C GLU A 233 -13.15 23.30 7.23
N TRP A 234 -12.26 22.42 6.76
CA TRP A 234 -12.29 21.01 7.11
C TRP A 234 -12.02 20.77 8.60
N ARG A 235 -11.08 21.50 9.21
CA ARG A 235 -10.79 21.40 10.65
C ARG A 235 -12.01 21.78 11.48
N ALA A 236 -12.72 22.84 11.09
CA ALA A 236 -13.96 23.26 11.75
C ALA A 236 -15.06 22.20 11.61
N ALA A 237 -15.26 21.65 10.41
CA ALA A 237 -16.26 20.60 10.18
C ALA A 237 -16.02 19.36 11.05
N LYS A 238 -14.76 18.91 11.21
CA LYS A 238 -14.44 17.79 12.10
C LYS A 238 -14.83 18.02 13.56
N ALA A 239 -14.88 19.27 14.03
CA ALA A 239 -15.32 19.59 15.38
C ALA A 239 -16.85 19.59 15.53
N CYS A 240 -17.57 19.97 14.47
CA CYS A 240 -19.02 20.13 14.48
C CYS A 240 -19.80 18.90 13.94
N GLY A 241 -19.12 17.98 13.24
CA GLY A 241 -19.71 16.78 12.64
C GLY A 241 -20.16 16.94 11.18
N ASP A 242 -20.41 18.18 10.74
CA ASP A 242 -20.88 18.51 9.39
C ASP A 242 -19.99 19.54 8.69
N TYR A 243 -19.79 19.34 7.40
CA TYR A 243 -19.16 20.29 6.49
C TYR A 243 -20.22 21.01 5.64
N ARG A 244 -20.17 22.34 5.60
CA ARG A 244 -21.23 23.20 5.03
C ARG A 244 -20.75 24.24 4.02
N ARG A 245 -19.58 24.05 3.41
CA ARG A 245 -19.09 24.95 2.33
C ARG A 245 -19.48 24.36 0.99
N SER A 246 -20.05 25.19 0.12
CA SER A 246 -20.46 24.74 -1.21
C SER A 246 -19.30 24.74 -2.19
N THR A 247 -18.55 25.84 -2.19
CA THR A 247 -17.33 26.08 -2.96
C THR A 247 -16.55 27.18 -2.24
N ARG A 248 -15.36 27.53 -2.74
CA ARG A 248 -14.51 28.55 -2.13
C ARG A 248 -15.28 29.86 -1.97
N GLY A 249 -15.36 30.34 -0.73
CA GLY A 249 -16.04 31.59 -0.39
C GLY A 249 -17.57 31.49 -0.20
N LEU A 250 -18.24 30.42 -0.63
CA LEU A 250 -19.70 30.30 -0.53
C LEU A 250 -20.15 29.13 0.37
N ALA A 251 -21.10 29.41 1.26
CA ALA A 251 -21.72 28.41 2.13
C ALA A 251 -22.82 27.63 1.40
N LEU A 252 -23.15 26.44 1.93
CA LEU A 252 -24.26 25.62 1.46
C LEU A 252 -25.57 26.42 1.39
N GLU A 253 -25.87 27.23 2.40
CA GLU A 253 -27.10 28.01 2.48
C GLU A 253 -27.22 29.09 1.40
N GLN A 254 -26.09 29.53 0.85
CA GLN A 254 -26.05 30.55 -0.21
C GLN A 254 -26.27 29.95 -1.60
N VAL A 255 -25.92 28.68 -1.79
CA VAL A 255 -25.94 28.00 -3.10
C VAL A 255 -27.08 27.00 -3.21
N GLY A 256 -27.40 26.28 -2.13
CA GLY A 256 -28.40 25.23 -2.06
C GLY A 256 -27.85 23.80 -2.17
N PHE A 257 -26.59 23.62 -2.57
CA PHE A 257 -25.89 22.33 -2.63
C PHE A 257 -24.38 22.50 -2.48
N ILE A 258 -23.65 21.42 -2.20
CA ILE A 258 -22.19 21.36 -2.20
C ILE A 258 -21.68 20.88 -3.56
N HIS A 259 -20.77 21.62 -4.17
CA HIS A 259 -20.14 21.23 -5.43
C HIS A 259 -19.15 20.11 -5.19
N ALA A 260 -19.25 19.03 -5.94
CA ALA A 260 -18.25 17.97 -5.99
C ALA A 260 -17.78 17.77 -7.44
N SER A 261 -16.84 16.86 -7.61
CA SER A 261 -16.20 16.50 -8.87
C SER A 261 -16.16 14.98 -9.01
N GLY A 262 -16.29 14.50 -10.24
CA GLY A 262 -15.81 13.17 -10.65
C GLY A 262 -14.27 13.08 -10.59
N ALA A 263 -13.74 11.87 -10.71
CA ALA A 263 -12.32 11.57 -10.60
C ALA A 263 -11.45 12.36 -11.60
N ASP A 264 -11.92 12.49 -12.83
CA ASP A 264 -11.34 13.20 -13.97
C ASP A 264 -11.45 14.73 -13.85
N GLN A 265 -12.43 15.22 -13.10
CA GLN A 265 -12.76 16.65 -13.00
C GLN A 265 -11.95 17.42 -11.95
N VAL A 266 -11.35 16.72 -10.99
CA VAL A 266 -10.69 17.34 -9.83
C VAL A 266 -9.60 18.33 -10.23
N GLU A 267 -8.73 17.96 -11.18
CA GLU A 267 -7.60 18.82 -11.55
C GLU A 267 -8.07 20.10 -12.24
N ALA A 268 -9.02 19.99 -13.17
CA ALA A 268 -9.60 21.15 -13.85
C ALA A 268 -10.30 22.08 -12.85
N THR A 269 -11.05 21.50 -11.91
CA THR A 269 -11.73 22.23 -10.83
C THR A 269 -10.72 22.96 -9.93
N PHE A 270 -9.63 22.28 -9.53
CA PHE A 270 -8.56 22.90 -8.75
C PHE A 270 -7.93 24.08 -9.49
N ARG A 271 -7.50 23.88 -10.75
CA ARG A 271 -6.87 24.93 -11.55
C ARG A 271 -7.77 26.16 -11.68
N ARG A 272 -9.08 25.96 -11.81
CA ARG A 272 -10.04 27.05 -12.03
C ARG A 272 -10.41 27.82 -10.77
N PHE A 273 -10.52 27.17 -9.61
CA PHE A 273 -11.11 27.78 -8.41
C PHE A 273 -10.17 27.86 -7.19
N TYR A 274 -9.08 27.09 -7.18
CA TYR A 274 -8.22 26.89 -6.01
C TYR A 274 -6.72 27.06 -6.30
N ALA A 275 -6.30 27.39 -7.53
CA ALA A 275 -4.89 27.47 -7.90
C ALA A 275 -4.08 28.51 -7.10
N ASP A 276 -4.74 29.57 -6.65
CA ASP A 276 -4.19 30.65 -5.82
C ASP A 276 -4.44 30.43 -4.31
N ALA A 277 -5.05 29.32 -3.92
CA ALA A 277 -5.32 29.00 -2.52
C ALA A 277 -4.20 28.15 -1.92
N GLU A 278 -3.82 28.48 -0.69
CA GLU A 278 -2.95 27.63 0.13
C GLU A 278 -3.78 26.67 0.98
N GLY A 279 -3.19 25.53 1.36
CA GLY A 279 -3.81 24.59 2.30
C GLY A 279 -5.07 23.91 1.76
N VAL A 280 -5.13 23.66 0.45
CA VAL A 280 -6.25 22.95 -0.18
C VAL A 280 -6.16 21.46 0.12
N LEU A 281 -7.30 20.88 0.49
CA LEU A 281 -7.48 19.45 0.72
C LEU A 281 -8.42 18.87 -0.34
N LEU A 282 -8.12 17.68 -0.83
CA LEU A 282 -9.05 16.84 -1.55
C LEU A 282 -9.76 15.91 -0.57
N LEU A 283 -11.07 16.11 -0.42
CA LEU A 283 -11.95 15.21 0.32
C LEU A 283 -12.47 14.14 -0.64
N THR A 284 -12.25 12.87 -0.31
CA THR A 284 -12.80 11.72 -1.02
C THR A 284 -14.08 11.28 -0.31
N LEU A 285 -15.20 11.28 -1.01
CA LEU A 285 -16.52 11.05 -0.44
C LEU A 285 -17.09 9.72 -0.93
N ASP A 286 -17.63 8.93 0.00
CA ASP A 286 -18.40 7.72 -0.31
C ASP A 286 -19.88 8.08 -0.52
N PRO A 287 -20.42 7.99 -1.75
CA PRO A 287 -21.82 8.33 -2.00
C PRO A 287 -22.81 7.49 -1.19
N ALA A 288 -22.44 6.28 -0.77
CA ALA A 288 -23.29 5.40 0.02
C ALA A 288 -23.41 5.82 1.50
N ARG A 289 -22.58 6.77 1.96
CA ARG A 289 -22.58 7.30 3.33
C ARG A 289 -23.17 8.70 3.44
N LEU A 290 -23.70 9.24 2.35
CA LEU A 290 -24.31 10.56 2.32
C LEU A 290 -25.78 10.48 2.74
N ASP A 291 -26.19 11.38 3.63
CA ASP A 291 -27.58 11.48 4.09
C ASP A 291 -28.47 12.27 3.12
N ALA A 292 -27.86 12.98 2.16
CA ALA A 292 -28.53 13.85 1.20
C ALA A 292 -28.29 13.38 -0.24
N PRO A 293 -29.24 13.65 -1.16
CA PRO A 293 -29.14 13.16 -2.53
C PRO A 293 -28.02 13.86 -3.30
N VAL A 294 -27.32 13.08 -4.12
CA VAL A 294 -26.35 13.57 -5.10
C VAL A 294 -27.02 13.59 -6.48
N ARG A 295 -26.94 14.72 -7.19
CA ARG A 295 -27.41 14.84 -8.57
C ARG A 295 -26.26 15.20 -9.48
N TRP A 296 -26.22 14.60 -10.66
CA TRP A 296 -25.24 14.92 -11.70
C TRP A 296 -25.89 15.91 -12.66
N GLU A 297 -25.41 17.15 -12.63
CA GLU A 297 -26.04 18.26 -13.35
C GLU A 297 -24.99 19.04 -14.14
N ALA A 298 -25.41 19.58 -15.28
CA ALA A 298 -24.56 20.34 -16.18
C ALA A 298 -24.05 21.63 -15.51
N ALA A 299 -22.75 21.90 -15.64
CA ALA A 299 -22.23 23.22 -15.28
C ALA A 299 -22.79 24.30 -16.24
N PRO A 300 -23.02 25.54 -15.79
CA PRO A 300 -23.53 26.59 -16.67
C PRO A 300 -22.66 26.78 -17.93
N GLY A 301 -23.25 26.53 -19.10
CA GLY A 301 -22.56 26.66 -20.39
C GLY A 301 -21.67 25.47 -20.79
N SER A 302 -21.82 24.31 -20.14
CA SER A 302 -21.16 23.05 -20.49
C SER A 302 -22.17 21.89 -20.46
N ASP A 303 -21.98 20.88 -21.30
CA ASP A 303 -22.72 19.60 -21.21
C ASP A 303 -22.08 18.65 -20.17
N GLU A 304 -20.94 19.04 -19.60
CA GLU A 304 -20.25 18.26 -18.59
C GLU A 304 -21.02 18.26 -17.27
N LEU A 305 -21.30 17.06 -16.75
CA LEU A 305 -22.05 16.85 -15.53
C LEU A 305 -21.13 16.84 -14.31
N PHE A 306 -21.47 17.63 -13.29
CA PHE A 306 -20.80 17.63 -12.00
C PHE A 306 -21.74 17.09 -10.92
N PRO A 307 -21.22 16.33 -9.93
CA PRO A 307 -22.03 15.89 -8.80
C PRO A 307 -22.29 17.07 -7.84
N HIS A 308 -23.55 17.25 -7.46
CA HIS A 308 -24.00 18.23 -6.47
C HIS A 308 -24.68 17.51 -5.31
N LEU A 309 -24.20 17.73 -4.08
CA LEU A 309 -24.79 17.19 -2.86
C LEU A 309 -25.79 18.19 -2.28
N TYR A 310 -27.08 17.83 -2.26
CA TYR A 310 -28.17 18.69 -1.80
C TYR A 310 -28.39 18.61 -0.29
N GLY A 311 -27.34 18.90 0.48
CA GLY A 311 -27.36 18.90 1.95
C GLY A 311 -25.97 19.10 2.56
N PRO A 312 -25.86 19.15 3.90
CA PRO A 312 -24.55 19.16 4.55
C PRO A 312 -23.79 17.87 4.24
N LEU A 313 -22.47 17.95 4.18
CA LEU A 313 -21.60 16.79 4.04
C LEU A 313 -21.27 16.23 5.44
N PRO A 314 -21.73 15.03 5.81
CA PRO A 314 -21.36 14.42 7.07
C PRO A 314 -19.88 14.10 7.08
N VAL A 315 -19.16 14.42 8.17
CA VAL A 315 -17.72 14.09 8.30
C VAL A 315 -17.48 12.58 8.18
N GLY A 316 -18.44 11.74 8.61
CA GLY A 316 -18.37 10.29 8.49
C GLY A 316 -18.44 9.74 7.05
N ALA A 317 -18.91 10.54 6.09
CA ALA A 317 -18.93 10.20 4.67
C ALA A 317 -17.59 10.46 3.97
N VAL A 318 -16.67 11.19 4.62
CA VAL A 318 -15.35 11.51 4.09
C VAL A 318 -14.38 10.37 4.40
N LEU A 319 -13.95 9.65 3.37
CA LEU A 319 -13.02 8.52 3.47
C LEU A 319 -11.57 8.95 3.68
N SER A 320 -11.19 10.07 3.07
CA SER A 320 -9.87 10.67 3.22
C SER A 320 -9.91 12.18 2.97
N ALA A 321 -9.01 12.90 3.62
CA ALA A 321 -8.75 14.32 3.39
C ALA A 321 -7.24 14.49 3.21
N GLU A 322 -6.79 14.65 1.97
CA GLU A 322 -5.38 14.69 1.61
C GLU A 322 -4.99 16.08 1.09
N PRO A 323 -3.78 16.61 1.43
CA PRO A 323 -3.28 17.82 0.79
C PRO A 323 -3.31 17.69 -0.72
N PHE A 324 -3.84 18.71 -1.39
CA PHE A 324 -3.94 18.74 -2.85
C PHE A 324 -3.29 20.00 -3.41
N GLY A 325 -2.44 19.80 -4.40
CA GLY A 325 -1.76 20.86 -5.13
C GLY A 325 -1.23 20.30 -6.43
N LEU A 326 -1.20 21.14 -7.46
CA LEU A 326 -0.55 20.82 -8.73
C LEU A 326 0.81 21.52 -8.77
N ALA A 327 1.82 20.84 -9.30
CA ALA A 327 3.05 21.52 -9.67
C ALA A 327 2.71 22.67 -10.66
N PRO A 328 3.43 23.80 -10.63
CA PRO A 328 3.22 24.87 -11.61
C PRO A 328 3.28 24.28 -13.02
N LEU A 329 2.32 24.64 -13.88
CA LEU A 329 2.47 24.40 -15.30
C LEU A 329 3.74 25.17 -15.73
N VAL A 330 4.78 24.44 -16.13
CA VAL A 330 5.95 25.07 -16.74
C VAL A 330 5.44 25.76 -18.01
N PRO A 331 5.63 27.09 -18.15
CA PRO A 331 5.06 27.85 -19.26
C PRO A 331 5.52 27.39 -20.64
#